data_AF-A0A0M8W9U8-F1
#
_entry.id   AF-A0A0M8W9U8-F1
#
_cell.length_a   1.000
_cell.length_b   1.000
_cell.length_c   1.000
_cell.angle_alpha   90.00
_cell.angle_beta   90.00
_cell.angle_gamma   90.00
#
_symmetry.space_group_name_H-M   'P 1'
#
loop_
_entity.id
_entity.type
_entity.pdbx_description
1 polymer ?
#
loop_
_entity_poly.entity_id
_entity_poly.type
_entity_poly.pdbx_seq_one_letter_code
_entity_poly.pdbx_strand_id
1 'polypeptide(L)' 'MRTATETQPQPTAELPTAPCSVVWSRGHAYVLEGFRARWVGRDDRGRPHALTGAELNRRGWTLTRSA' A
#
# COMPACT_ATOMS: atom_id res chain seq x y z
N MET A 1 -15.12 17.79 5.98
CA MET A 1 -13.98 17.28 5.17
C MET A 1 -13.22 16.29 6.05
N ARG A 2 -13.58 15.00 6.02
CA ARG A 2 -13.06 14.03 7.01
C ARG A 2 -11.74 13.45 6.52
N THR A 3 -10.67 13.90 7.17
CA THR A 3 -9.34 13.29 7.20
C THR A 3 -9.48 11.84 7.67
N ALA A 4 -9.11 10.87 6.83
CA ALA A 4 -9.09 9.47 7.21
C ALA A 4 -7.86 9.18 8.08
N THR A 5 -7.94 9.57 9.35
CA THR A 5 -7.28 8.86 10.44
C THR A 5 -8.12 7.64 10.74
N GLU A 6 -7.65 6.45 10.36
CA GLU A 6 -8.26 5.20 10.81
C GLU A 6 -7.16 4.20 11.21
N THR A 7 -6.96 4.10 12.52
CA THR A 7 -6.33 2.94 13.15
C THR A 7 -7.32 1.79 13.03
N GLN A 8 -7.19 0.92 12.02
CA GLN A 8 -8.01 -0.27 11.87
C GLN A 8 -7.32 -1.52 12.48
N PRO A 9 -8.10 -2.43 13.09
CA PRO A 9 -7.61 -3.60 13.80
C PRO A 9 -7.02 -4.58 12.78
N GLN A 10 -5.79 -5.01 13.05
CA GLN A 10 -4.98 -5.92 12.22
C GLN A 10 -5.71 -7.26 12.01
N PRO A 11 -6.39 -7.49 10.87
CA PRO A 11 -6.83 -8.82 10.53
C PRO A 11 -5.64 -9.49 9.83
N THR A 12 -5.61 -10.81 9.78
CA THR A 12 -4.74 -11.58 8.87
C THR A 12 -4.62 -10.86 7.52
N ALA A 13 -3.43 -10.29 7.24
CA ALA A 13 -3.26 -9.11 6.39
C ALA A 13 -3.46 -9.42 4.89
N GLU A 14 -4.72 -9.44 4.46
CA GLU A 14 -5.08 -9.44 3.05
C GLU A 14 -4.98 -8.03 2.49
N LEU A 15 -4.38 -7.90 1.31
CA LEU A 15 -4.22 -6.60 0.65
C LEU A 15 -5.59 -6.03 0.26
N PRO A 16 -5.80 -4.71 0.44
CA PRO A 16 -7.01 -4.07 -0.05
C PRO A 16 -7.15 -4.30 -1.55
N THR A 17 -8.31 -4.79 -1.99
CA THR A 17 -8.64 -4.99 -3.41
C THR A 17 -9.45 -3.83 -4.00
N ALA A 18 -9.90 -2.90 -3.15
CA ALA A 18 -10.63 -1.72 -3.58
C ALA A 18 -9.75 -0.81 -4.45
N PRO A 19 -10.25 -0.27 -5.58
CA PRO A 19 -9.48 0.60 -6.45
C PRO A 19 -8.98 1.83 -5.68
N CYS A 20 -7.77 2.30 -6.01
CA CYS A 20 -7.14 3.47 -5.39
C CYS A 20 -6.81 3.30 -3.88
N SER A 21 -6.79 2.07 -3.36
CA SER A 21 -6.30 1.80 -2.00
C SER A 21 -4.84 2.18 -1.86
N VAL A 22 -4.43 2.63 -0.68
CA VAL A 22 -3.03 3.01 -0.39
C VAL A 22 -2.51 2.18 0.77
N VAL A 23 -1.28 1.69 0.63
CA VAL A 23 -0.54 0.95 1.65
C VAL A 23 0.89 1.47 1.74
N TRP A 24 1.55 1.21 2.86
CA TRP A 24 2.91 1.64 3.13
C TRP A 24 3.81 0.42 3.22
N SER A 25 4.97 0.45 2.55
CA SER A 25 6.00 -0.58 2.70
C SER A 25 7.37 0.07 2.69
N ARG A 26 8.18 -0.25 3.71
CA ARG A 26 9.54 0.29 3.89
C ARG A 26 9.63 1.82 3.84
N GLY A 27 8.60 2.52 4.32
CA GLY A 27 8.55 3.99 4.30
C GLY A 27 8.03 4.62 3.00
N HIS A 28 7.65 3.81 2.00
CA HIS A 28 7.07 4.29 0.74
C HIS A 28 5.58 3.97 0.66
N ALA A 29 4.82 4.91 0.08
CA ALA A 29 3.42 4.70 -0.26
C ALA A 29 3.30 3.96 -1.60
N TYR A 30 2.39 2.99 -1.64
CA TYR A 30 1.99 2.24 -2.81
C TYR A 30 0.49 2.33 -2.97
N VAL A 31 0.03 2.62 -4.19
CA VAL A 31 -1.38 2.76 -4.54
C VAL A 31 -1.81 1.61 -5.43
N LEU A 32 -2.97 1.01 -5.16
CA LEU A 32 -3.56 -0.01 -6.01
C LEU A 32 -4.14 0.61 -7.28
N GLU A 33 -3.52 0.28 -8.41
CA GLU A 33 -4.05 0.54 -9.75
C GLU A 33 -5.20 -0.43 -10.01
N GLY A 34 -6.43 0.05 -9.83
CA GLY A 34 -7.65 -0.77 -9.71
C GLY A 34 -7.97 -1.69 -10.89
N PHE A 35 -7.44 -1.42 -12.09
CA PHE A 35 -7.64 -2.28 -13.25
C PHE A 35 -6.60 -3.40 -13.41
N ARG A 36 -5.46 -3.29 -12.72
CA ARG A 36 -4.29 -4.15 -12.98
C ARG A 36 -3.82 -4.94 -11.76
N ALA A 37 -4.54 -4.85 -10.64
CA ALA A 37 -4.13 -5.43 -9.36
C ALA A 37 -2.64 -5.14 -9.02
N ARG A 38 -2.17 -3.95 -9.43
CA ARG A 38 -0.77 -3.54 -9.38
C ARG A 38 -0.59 -2.42 -8.37
N TRP A 39 0.38 -2.57 -7.49
CA TRP A 39 0.73 -1.58 -6.48
C TRP A 39 1.80 -0.64 -7.03
N VAL A 40 1.44 0.60 -7.33
CA VAL A 40 2.35 1.60 -7.90
C VAL A 40 2.78 2.55 -6.80
N GLY A 41 4.08 2.66 -6.58
CA GLY A 41 4.68 3.55 -5.60
C GLY A 41 5.95 4.19 -6.14
N ARG A 42 6.73 4.76 -5.23
CA ARG A 42 7.99 5.41 -5.55
C ARG A 42 9.11 4.73 -4.77
N ASP A 43 10.23 4.44 -5.42
CA ASP A 43 11.42 3.94 -4.72
C ASP A 43 12.20 5.07 -4.01
N ASP A 44 13.25 4.70 -3.27
CA ASP A 44 14.17 5.63 -2.60
C ASP A 44 14.84 6.65 -3.55
N ARG A 45 14.90 6.33 -4.85
CA ARG A 45 15.51 7.17 -5.89
C ARG A 45 14.49 8.09 -6.55
N GLY A 46 13.25 8.05 -6.10
CA GLY A 46 12.19 8.85 -6.67
C GLY A 46 11.68 8.31 -8.02
N ARG A 47 11.99 7.06 -8.40
CA ARG A 47 11.51 6.45 -9.64
C ARG A 47 10.17 5.75 -9.40
N PRO A 48 9.27 5.75 -10.40
CA PRO A 48 8.05 4.95 -10.33
C PRO A 48 8.45 3.47 -10.24
N HIS A 49 7.98 2.81 -9.19
CA HIS A 49 8.22 1.40 -8.95
C HIS A 49 6.87 0.72 -8.74
N ALA A 50 6.68 -0.46 -9.30
CA ALA A 50 5.39 -1.11 -9.21
C ALA A 50 5.53 -2.58 -8.91
N LEU A 51 4.79 -3.00 -7.89
CA LEU A 51 4.83 -4.29 -7.24
C LEU A 51 3.51 -5.03 -7.44
N THR A 52 3.60 -6.35 -7.40
CA THR A 52 2.45 -7.24 -7.26
C THR A 52 2.03 -7.34 -5.80
N GLY A 53 0.78 -7.77 -5.55
CA GLY A 53 0.34 -8.02 -4.17
C GLY A 53 1.19 -9.07 -3.44
N ALA A 54 1.68 -10.09 -4.16
CA ALA A 54 2.58 -11.10 -3.60
C ALA A 54 3.95 -10.52 -3.18
N GLU A 55 4.50 -9.59 -3.94
CA GLU A 55 5.75 -8.89 -3.56
C GLU A 55 5.55 -7.99 -2.36
N LEU A 56 4.42 -7.29 -2.31
CA LEU A 56 4.09 -6.40 -1.20
C LEU A 56 3.90 -7.20 0.09
N ASN A 57 3.16 -8.31 0.05
CA ASN A 57 3.03 -9.27 1.16
C ASN A 57 4.39 -9.78 1.65
N ARG A 58 5.29 -10.17 0.73
CA ARG A 58 6.64 -10.63 1.09
C ARG A 58 7.50 -9.54 1.75
N ARG A 59 7.32 -8.27 1.35
CA ARG A 59 8.07 -7.13 1.91
C ARG A 59 7.54 -6.67 3.26
N GLY A 60 6.31 -7.05 3.60
CA GLY A 60 5.57 -6.47 4.70
C GLY A 60 5.05 -5.07 4.33
N TRP A 61 3.78 -4.83 4.64
CA TRP A 61 3.12 -3.56 4.40
C TRP A 61 2.15 -3.24 5.54
N THR A 62 1.78 -1.98 5.64
CA THR A 62 0.86 -1.46 6.65
C THR A 62 -0.17 -0.55 5.98
N LEU A 63 -1.39 -0.51 6.51
CA LEU A 63 -2.42 0.45 6.07
C LEU A 63 -2.08 1.88 6.48
N THR A 64 -1.38 2.02 7.60
CA THR A 64 -0.96 3.31 8.15
C THR A 64 0.53 3.52 7.93
N ARG A 65 0.93 4.79 7.79
CA ARG A 65 2.34 5.17 7.87
C ARG A 65 2.76 5.00 9.33
N SER A 66 3.50 3.94 9.65
CA SER A 66 4.21 3.87 10.92
C SER A 66 5.27 4.98 10.94
N ALA A 67 5.24 5.79 12.00
CA ALA A 67 6.11 6.95 12.21
C ALA A 67 7.56 6.53 12.47
#